data_AF-A0A8T4Y5L1-F1
#
_entry.id   AF-A0A8T4Y5L1-F1
#
_cell.length_a   1.000
_cell.length_b   1.000
_cell.length_c   1.000
_cell.angle_alpha   90.00
_cell.angle_beta   90.00
_cell.angle_gamma   90.00
#
_symmetry.space_group_name_H-M   'P 1'
#
loop_
_entity.id
_entity.type
_entity.pdbx_description
1 polymer ?
#
loop_
_entity_poly.entity_id
_entity_poly.type
_entity_poly.pdbx_seq_one_letter_code
_entity_poly.pdbx_strand_id
1 'polypeptide(L)'
;MDSLEKIGIEIRKIEERKTDTWIDISLEELRKGVVRFYRVNDPLTGQWLFKICRDVEMQRTTVKAIKCPSGIGFSQLEGRTMLFQKSLTEGYCYDVVSLSYLDDKQRLRRNVVVNIDEVPEILKNHFKIVDYQEATGKQAVGKSLVTLCEENDEKKMLFLFLIERAWPLSTVPPEVSTKMIDLYKMIKSLEKAALEEIYTKAQEQHQLAREETDRLLNILETEGKIQKTDQYIKTRNK
;
A
#
# COMPACT_ATOMS: atom_id res chain seq x y z
N MET A 1 -4.35 -17.88 6.48
CA MET A 1 -4.98 -16.90 5.57
C MET A 1 -4.04 -15.73 5.48
N ASP A 2 -3.58 -15.39 4.28
CA ASP A 2 -2.59 -14.34 4.09
C ASP A 2 -3.20 -13.00 4.51
N SER A 3 -2.41 -12.18 5.18
CA SER A 3 -2.83 -10.87 5.69
C SER A 3 -3.36 -9.94 4.59
N LEU A 4 -2.82 -10.10 3.37
CA LEU A 4 -3.26 -9.43 2.15
C LEU A 4 -4.67 -9.85 1.71
N GLU A 5 -5.03 -11.12 1.87
CA GLU A 5 -6.35 -11.66 1.51
C GLU A 5 -7.45 -11.07 2.40
N LYS A 6 -7.16 -10.89 3.70
CA LYS A 6 -8.07 -10.21 4.62
C LYS A 6 -8.37 -8.78 4.17
N ILE A 7 -7.34 -8.06 3.74
CA ILE A 7 -7.48 -6.68 3.24
C ILE A 7 -8.03 -6.68 1.79
N GLY A 8 -8.07 -7.82 1.10
CA GLY A 8 -8.61 -7.93 -0.24
C GLY A 8 -7.73 -7.32 -1.34
N ILE A 9 -6.42 -7.20 -1.09
CA ILE A 9 -5.46 -6.79 -2.12
C ILE A 9 -5.12 -8.00 -2.98
N GLU A 10 -5.37 -7.91 -4.29
CA GLU A 10 -5.06 -8.99 -5.22
C GLU A 10 -3.76 -8.68 -5.95
N ILE A 11 -2.74 -9.53 -5.78
CA ILE A 11 -1.43 -9.38 -6.42
C ILE A 11 -1.21 -10.52 -7.41
N ARG A 12 -1.07 -10.20 -8.69
CA ARG A 12 -0.82 -11.17 -9.77
C ARG A 12 0.47 -10.84 -10.51
N LYS A 13 1.41 -11.79 -10.52
CA LYS A 13 2.57 -11.75 -11.43
C LYS A 13 2.06 -11.93 -12.86
N ILE A 14 2.40 -11.00 -13.75
CA ILE A 14 1.97 -11.04 -15.15
C ILE A 14 3.12 -11.35 -16.11
N GLU A 15 4.36 -11.11 -15.70
CA GLU A 15 5.55 -11.36 -16.53
C GLU A 15 6.77 -11.59 -15.63
N GLU A 16 7.68 -12.45 -16.09
CA GLU A 16 8.99 -12.67 -15.47
C GLU A 16 10.07 -12.77 -16.56
N ARG A 17 11.12 -11.98 -16.39
CA ARG A 17 12.33 -12.01 -17.18
C ARG A 17 13.47 -12.46 -16.28
N LYS A 18 13.93 -13.70 -16.48
CA LYS A 18 15.03 -14.29 -15.71
C LYS A 18 16.33 -13.47 -15.82
N THR A 19 16.49 -12.74 -16.91
CA THR A 19 17.59 -11.82 -17.12
C THR A 19 17.10 -10.63 -17.92
N ASP A 20 17.25 -9.44 -17.35
CA ASP A 20 16.97 -8.16 -18.00
C ASP A 20 17.93 -7.09 -17.46
N THR A 21 17.93 -5.92 -18.09
CA THR A 21 18.73 -4.77 -17.67
C THR A 21 17.84 -3.56 -17.35
N TRP A 22 18.28 -2.73 -16.43
CA TRP A 22 17.60 -1.48 -16.08
C TRP A 22 18.60 -0.46 -15.57
N ILE A 23 18.25 0.82 -15.67
CA ILE A 23 19.02 1.88 -15.01
C ILE A 23 18.56 1.95 -13.56
N ASP A 24 19.48 1.76 -12.62
CA ASP A 24 19.25 2.02 -11.21
C ASP A 24 19.46 3.51 -10.94
N ILE A 25 18.40 4.22 -10.59
CA ILE A 25 18.42 5.68 -10.40
C ILE A 25 19.28 6.08 -9.20
N SER A 26 19.41 5.21 -8.19
CA SER A 26 20.22 5.52 -7.01
C SER A 26 21.73 5.38 -7.25
N LEU A 27 22.10 4.54 -8.23
CA LEU A 27 23.49 4.29 -8.62
C LEU A 27 23.89 5.02 -9.92
N GLU A 28 22.92 5.52 -10.68
CA GLU A 28 23.10 6.08 -12.03
C GLU A 28 23.77 5.10 -13.02
N GLU A 29 23.58 3.80 -12.79
CA GLU A 29 24.26 2.73 -13.51
C GLU A 29 23.29 1.73 -14.14
N LEU A 30 23.73 1.08 -15.22
CA LEU A 30 23.03 -0.06 -15.81
C LEU A 30 23.25 -1.30 -14.94
N ARG A 31 22.18 -1.84 -14.39
CA ARG A 31 22.17 -3.06 -13.59
C ARG A 31 21.53 -4.20 -14.37
N LYS A 32 21.87 -5.43 -13.99
CA LYS A 32 21.38 -6.67 -14.60
C LYS A 32 20.86 -7.61 -13.54
N GLY A 33 19.79 -8.35 -13.84
CA GLY A 33 19.22 -9.32 -12.91
C GLY A 33 17.83 -9.76 -13.32
N VAL A 34 17.02 -10.15 -12.34
CA VAL A 34 15.66 -10.65 -12.57
C VAL A 34 14.67 -9.49 -12.55
N VAL A 35 13.80 -9.42 -13.54
CA VAL A 35 12.73 -8.42 -13.62
C VAL A 35 11.37 -9.11 -13.64
N ARG A 36 10.47 -8.65 -12.80
CA ARG A 36 9.09 -9.16 -12.74
C ARG A 36 8.10 -8.02 -12.81
N PHE A 37 6.96 -8.26 -13.45
CA PHE A 37 5.86 -7.31 -13.49
C PHE A 37 4.65 -7.87 -12.76
N TYR A 38 3.99 -6.99 -12.00
CA TYR A 38 2.86 -7.34 -11.16
C TYR A 38 1.69 -6.39 -11.44
N ARG A 39 0.51 -6.97 -11.63
CA ARG A 39 -0.74 -6.23 -11.53
C ARG A 39 -1.23 -6.34 -10.10
N VAL A 40 -1.56 -5.20 -9.49
CA VAL A 40 -2.09 -5.15 -8.13
C VAL A 40 -3.44 -4.44 -8.16
N ASN A 41 -4.47 -5.11 -7.67
CA ASN A 41 -5.78 -4.54 -7.43
C ASN A 41 -5.90 -4.23 -5.94
N ASP A 42 -5.72 -2.97 -5.59
CA ASP A 42 -5.88 -2.48 -4.23
C ASP A 42 -7.29 -1.88 -4.06
N PRO A 43 -8.13 -2.40 -3.15
CA PRO A 43 -9.49 -1.90 -2.99
C PRO A 43 -9.54 -0.46 -2.49
N LEU A 44 -8.48 0.07 -1.88
CA LEU A 44 -8.40 1.47 -1.47
C LEU A 44 -8.07 2.36 -2.68
N THR A 45 -6.91 2.16 -3.29
CA THR A 45 -6.34 3.11 -4.26
C THR A 45 -6.61 2.74 -5.72
N GLY A 46 -6.98 1.49 -6.03
CA GLY A 46 -7.35 1.03 -7.36
C GLY A 46 -6.31 0.11 -8.01
N GLN A 47 -6.18 0.21 -9.34
CA GLN A 47 -5.36 -0.70 -10.14
C GLN A 47 -3.95 -0.14 -10.36
N TRP A 48 -2.95 -0.98 -10.08
CA TRP A 48 -1.54 -0.65 -10.23
C TRP A 48 -0.82 -1.63 -11.17
N LEU A 49 0.23 -1.13 -11.82
CA LEU A 49 1.25 -1.95 -12.48
C LEU A 49 2.60 -1.64 -11.84
N PHE A 50 3.23 -2.68 -11.29
CA PHE A 50 4.56 -2.59 -10.71
C PHE A 50 5.59 -3.36 -11.51
N LYS A 51 6.83 -2.87 -11.48
CA LYS A 51 8.04 -3.57 -11.91
C LYS A 51 8.91 -3.80 -10.68
N ILE A 52 9.33 -5.04 -10.47
CA ILE A 52 10.32 -5.40 -9.47
C ILE A 52 11.61 -5.76 -10.19
N CYS A 53 12.70 -5.12 -9.80
CA CYS A 53 14.05 -5.42 -10.27
C CYS A 53 14.87 -5.98 -9.13
N ARG A 54 15.32 -7.24 -9.25
CA ARG A 54 16.21 -7.87 -8.27
C ARG A 54 17.63 -7.91 -8.82
N ASP A 55 18.50 -7.17 -8.14
CA ASP A 55 19.93 -7.19 -8.35
C ASP A 55 20.56 -8.27 -7.47
N VAL A 56 20.97 -9.37 -8.09
CA VAL A 56 21.59 -10.50 -7.37
C VAL A 56 23.00 -10.15 -6.91
N GLU A 57 23.72 -9.31 -7.66
CA GLU A 57 25.10 -8.91 -7.35
C GLU A 57 25.13 -8.01 -6.11
N MET A 58 24.28 -6.98 -6.07
CA MET A 58 24.19 -6.07 -4.93
C MET A 58 23.28 -6.56 -3.81
N GLN A 59 22.55 -7.66 -4.01
CA GLN A 59 21.55 -8.19 -3.07
C GLN A 59 20.52 -7.11 -2.70
N ARG A 60 19.97 -6.46 -3.72
CA ARG A 60 18.97 -5.39 -3.59
C ARG A 60 17.75 -5.69 -4.45
N THR A 61 16.59 -5.26 -3.98
CA THR A 61 15.34 -5.34 -4.73
C THR A 61 14.72 -3.95 -4.83
N THR A 62 14.43 -3.51 -6.06
CA THR A 62 13.74 -2.24 -6.30
C THR A 62 12.32 -2.51 -6.75
N VAL A 63 11.35 -1.95 -6.04
CA VAL A 63 9.95 -1.90 -6.47
C VAL A 63 9.71 -0.55 -7.15
N LYS A 64 9.16 -0.56 -8.37
CA LYS A 64 8.84 0.64 -9.14
C LYS A 64 7.38 0.63 -9.57
N ALA A 65 6.66 1.72 -9.30
CA ALA A 65 5.32 1.92 -9.86
C ALA A 65 5.45 2.34 -11.33
N ILE A 66 4.89 1.55 -12.25
CA ILE A 66 4.95 1.79 -13.70
C ILE A 66 3.67 2.45 -14.21
N LYS A 67 2.51 2.04 -13.67
CA LYS A 67 1.23 2.73 -13.88
C LYS A 67 0.51 2.82 -12.55
N CYS A 68 -0.02 4.00 -12.28
CA CYS A 68 -0.75 4.29 -11.05
C CYS A 68 -2.24 4.53 -11.34
N PRO A 69 -3.11 4.39 -10.33
CA PRO A 69 -4.49 4.86 -10.39
C PRO A 69 -4.57 6.36 -10.70
N SER A 70 -5.73 6.78 -11.21
CA SER A 70 -6.02 8.19 -11.46
C SER A 70 -6.12 8.98 -10.15
N GLY A 71 -5.56 10.19 -10.12
CA GLY A 71 -5.62 11.11 -8.98
C GLY A 71 -4.35 11.93 -8.87
N ILE A 72 -4.45 13.17 -8.37
CA ILE A 72 -3.31 14.11 -8.30
C ILE A 72 -2.16 13.54 -7.45
N GLY A 73 -2.47 12.84 -6.35
CA GLY A 73 -1.45 12.19 -5.52
C GLY A 73 -0.86 10.94 -6.18
N PHE A 74 -1.72 10.03 -6.68
CA PHE A 74 -1.28 8.75 -7.22
C PHE A 74 -0.50 8.88 -8.52
N SER A 75 -0.85 9.82 -9.40
CA SER A 75 -0.11 10.03 -10.65
C SER A 75 1.35 10.46 -10.41
N GLN A 76 1.62 11.16 -9.31
CA GLN A 76 2.99 11.54 -8.91
C GLN A 76 3.83 10.38 -8.38
N LEU A 77 3.21 9.23 -8.07
CA LEU A 77 3.91 7.99 -7.74
C LEU A 77 4.38 7.24 -8.98
N GLU A 78 3.91 7.61 -10.18
CA GLU A 78 4.37 6.95 -11.41
C GLU A 78 5.87 7.17 -11.62
N GLY A 79 6.58 6.08 -11.87
CA GLY A 79 8.03 6.05 -11.96
C GLY A 79 8.77 6.09 -10.61
N ARG A 80 8.09 6.30 -9.48
CA ARG A 80 8.73 6.28 -8.16
C ARG A 80 9.13 4.88 -7.74
N THR A 81 10.18 4.82 -6.94
CA THR A 81 10.78 3.57 -6.48
C THR A 81 10.79 3.47 -4.95
N MET A 82 10.81 2.23 -4.47
CA MET A 82 11.11 1.82 -3.11
C MET A 82 12.24 0.79 -3.16
N LEU A 83 13.26 0.97 -2.33
CA LEU A 83 14.51 0.20 -2.41
C LEU A 83 14.65 -0.66 -1.16
N PHE A 84 14.70 -1.96 -1.37
CA PHE A 84 14.94 -2.95 -0.35
C PHE A 84 16.41 -3.38 -0.39
N GLN A 85 17.11 -3.21 0.72
CA GLN A 85 18.52 -3.54 0.86
C GLN A 85 18.71 -4.67 1.85
N LYS A 86 19.75 -5.49 1.66
CA LYS A 86 20.05 -6.58 2.59
C LYS A 86 20.23 -6.09 4.04
N SER A 87 19.58 -6.78 4.97
CA SER A 87 19.71 -6.58 6.42
C SER A 87 20.84 -7.44 6.99
N LEU A 88 21.36 -7.07 8.16
CA LEU A 88 22.17 -7.96 9.00
C LEU A 88 21.35 -9.12 9.57
N THR A 89 20.02 -8.97 9.66
CA THR A 89 19.13 -10.08 9.98
C THR A 89 19.05 -11.02 8.78
N GLU A 90 19.52 -12.25 8.94
CA GLU A 90 19.60 -13.24 7.87
C GLU A 90 18.23 -13.52 7.23
N GLY A 91 18.18 -13.55 5.90
CA GLY A 91 16.96 -13.79 5.11
C GLY A 91 16.04 -12.57 4.96
N TYR A 92 16.41 -11.43 5.53
CA TYR A 92 15.64 -10.19 5.45
C TYR A 92 16.37 -9.10 4.65
N CYS A 93 15.55 -8.29 4.00
CA CYS A 93 15.89 -6.98 3.49
C CYS A 93 15.12 -5.91 4.27
N TYR A 94 15.54 -4.66 4.14
CA TYR A 94 14.91 -3.54 4.83
C TYR A 94 14.61 -2.38 3.86
N ASP A 95 13.55 -1.63 4.18
CA ASP A 95 13.31 -0.27 3.68
C ASP A 95 13.13 0.67 4.87
N VAL A 96 13.48 1.95 4.68
CA VAL A 96 13.31 2.97 5.72
C VAL A 96 11.85 3.39 5.79
N VAL A 97 11.25 3.33 6.98
CA VAL A 97 9.83 3.69 7.17
C VAL A 97 9.63 5.15 6.77
N SER A 98 8.92 5.37 5.66
CA SER A 98 8.74 6.71 5.11
C SER A 98 7.37 6.88 4.47
N LEU A 99 6.52 7.66 5.13
CA LEU A 99 5.13 7.87 4.72
C LEU A 99 5.02 9.02 3.72
N SER A 100 4.33 8.77 2.62
CA SER A 100 3.98 9.82 1.65
C SER A 100 2.98 10.82 2.23
N TYR A 101 3.00 12.04 1.73
CA TYR A 101 1.95 13.04 1.96
C TYR A 101 1.95 14.06 0.80
N LEU A 102 0.87 14.85 0.69
CA LEU A 102 0.83 16.01 -0.21
C LEU A 102 1.08 17.28 0.59
N ASP A 103 2.03 18.10 0.14
CA ASP A 103 2.22 19.45 0.71
C ASP A 103 1.09 20.40 0.27
N ASP A 104 1.09 21.63 0.81
CA ASP A 104 0.07 22.65 0.52
C ASP A 104 -0.04 23.00 -0.98
N LYS A 105 0.99 22.67 -1.77
CA LYS A 105 1.04 22.87 -3.22
C LYS A 105 0.68 21.60 -3.99
N GLN A 106 0.07 20.63 -3.33
CA GLN A 106 -0.32 19.33 -3.90
C GLN A 106 0.87 18.53 -4.44
N ARG A 107 2.08 18.73 -3.90
CA ARG A 107 3.28 17.99 -4.34
C ARG A 107 3.51 16.80 -3.44
N LEU A 108 3.84 15.67 -4.04
CA LEU A 108 4.20 14.46 -3.33
C LEU A 108 5.50 14.66 -2.54
N ARG A 109 5.41 14.48 -1.23
CA ARG A 109 6.50 14.48 -0.27
C ARG A 109 6.52 13.16 0.50
N ARG A 110 7.59 12.96 1.27
CA ARG A 110 7.74 11.83 2.18
C ARG A 110 8.29 12.32 3.51
N ASN A 111 7.72 11.83 4.59
CA ASN A 111 8.24 12.03 5.94
C ASN A 111 8.88 10.72 6.42
N VAL A 112 10.13 10.78 6.88
CA VAL A 112 10.77 9.61 7.50
C VAL A 112 10.30 9.52 8.94
N VAL A 113 9.77 8.36 9.31
CA VAL A 113 9.23 8.14 10.65
C VAL A 113 10.38 7.84 11.60
N VAL A 114 10.45 8.59 12.70
CA VAL A 114 11.54 8.47 13.68
C VAL A 114 11.10 7.88 15.02
N ASN A 115 9.80 7.88 15.32
CA ASN A 115 9.23 7.29 16.52
C ASN A 115 8.28 6.13 16.16
N ILE A 116 8.33 5.05 16.93
CA ILE A 116 7.46 3.88 16.76
C ILE A 116 5.98 4.24 16.93
N ASP A 117 5.67 5.25 17.75
CA ASP A 117 4.29 5.70 17.98
C ASP A 117 3.67 6.34 16.73
N GLU A 118 4.49 6.93 15.85
CA GLU A 118 4.05 7.55 14.58
C GLU A 118 3.86 6.53 13.46
N VAL A 119 4.29 5.29 13.66
CA VAL A 119 4.10 4.22 12.68
C VAL A 119 2.62 3.81 12.66
N PRO A 120 1.97 3.78 11.49
CA PRO A 120 0.62 3.24 11.33
C PRO A 120 0.48 1.81 11.88
N GLU A 121 -0.62 1.54 12.58
CA GLU A 121 -0.88 0.21 13.18
C GLU A 121 -0.89 -0.90 12.14
N ILE A 122 -1.32 -0.60 10.91
CA ILE A 122 -1.27 -1.58 9.83
C ILE A 122 0.17 -2.01 9.49
N LEU A 123 1.16 -1.13 9.57
CA LEU A 123 2.56 -1.53 9.39
C LEU A 123 3.03 -2.42 10.55
N LYS A 124 2.75 -2.01 11.79
CA LYS A 124 3.12 -2.77 12.99
C LYS A 124 2.55 -4.19 13.01
N ASN A 125 1.31 -4.34 12.53
CA ASN A 125 0.61 -5.63 12.51
C ASN A 125 1.10 -6.59 11.42
N HIS A 126 1.72 -6.07 10.35
CA HIS A 126 2.07 -6.85 9.16
C HIS A 126 3.56 -7.02 8.95
N PHE A 127 4.37 -6.18 9.57
CA PHE A 127 5.80 -6.14 9.39
C PHE A 127 6.53 -6.04 10.73
N LYS A 128 7.72 -6.65 10.78
CA LYS A 128 8.66 -6.41 11.88
C LYS A 128 9.33 -5.07 11.64
N ILE A 129 9.25 -4.19 12.63
CA ILE A 129 9.88 -2.86 12.62
C ILE A 129 10.98 -2.87 13.65
N VAL A 130 12.15 -2.40 13.25
CA VAL A 130 13.35 -2.35 14.09
C VAL A 130 14.08 -1.04 13.88
N ASP A 131 15.03 -0.76 14.77
CA ASP A 131 15.94 0.36 14.58
C ASP A 131 16.84 0.15 13.35
N TYR A 132 17.12 1.24 12.65
CA TYR A 132 18.03 1.26 11.51
C TYR A 132 19.41 0.70 11.87
N GLN A 133 19.89 0.98 13.08
CA GLN A 133 21.16 0.46 13.58
C GLN A 133 21.12 -1.06 13.80
N GLU A 134 20.00 -1.61 14.27
CA GLU A 134 19.84 -3.07 14.42
C GLU A 134 19.90 -3.76 13.05
N ALA A 135 19.20 -3.21 12.05
CA ALA A 135 19.14 -3.80 10.72
C ALA A 135 20.44 -3.64 9.91
N THR A 136 21.26 -2.61 10.17
CA THR A 136 22.39 -2.26 9.30
C THR A 136 23.76 -2.23 9.99
N GLY A 137 23.79 -2.21 11.32
CA GLY A 137 25.00 -1.98 12.13
C GLY A 137 25.53 -0.54 12.04
N LYS A 138 24.79 0.37 11.40
CA LYS A 138 25.21 1.75 11.14
C LYS A 138 24.23 2.75 11.74
N GLN A 139 24.72 3.93 12.10
CA GLN A 139 23.88 5.08 12.40
C GLN A 139 23.80 5.99 11.18
N ALA A 140 22.64 6.57 10.94
CA ALA A 140 22.42 7.53 9.86
C ALA A 140 21.48 8.64 10.32
N VAL A 141 21.86 9.89 10.05
CA VAL A 141 21.04 11.06 10.41
C VAL A 141 19.70 10.99 9.68
N GLY A 142 18.61 11.14 10.43
CA GLY A 142 17.25 11.14 9.89
C GLY A 142 16.71 9.75 9.54
N LYS A 143 17.40 8.65 9.86
CA LYS A 143 16.89 7.27 9.72
C LYS A 143 16.88 6.59 11.08
N SER A 144 15.69 6.43 11.65
CA SER A 144 15.55 5.74 12.94
C SER A 144 14.96 4.35 12.76
N LEU A 145 13.88 4.22 11.99
CA LEU A 145 13.13 2.96 11.89
C LEU A 145 13.18 2.38 10.49
N VAL A 146 13.20 1.05 10.42
CA VAL A 146 13.09 0.30 9.18
C VAL A 146 12.06 -0.82 9.29
N THR A 147 11.45 -1.11 8.15
CA THR A 147 10.59 -2.28 7.98
C THR A 147 11.45 -3.44 7.47
N LEU A 148 11.38 -4.61 8.14
CA LEU A 148 12.00 -5.83 7.65
C LEU A 148 11.02 -6.63 6.79
N CYS A 149 11.49 -7.04 5.61
CA CYS A 149 10.77 -7.89 4.67
C CYS A 149 11.64 -9.07 4.26
N GLU A 150 11.07 -10.27 4.13
CA GLU A 150 11.82 -11.42 3.64
C GLU A 150 12.32 -11.16 2.21
N GLU A 151 13.58 -11.53 1.91
CA GLU A 151 14.26 -11.16 0.65
C GLU A 151 13.53 -11.63 -0.63
N ASN A 152 12.68 -12.66 -0.51
CA ASN A 152 11.96 -13.27 -1.62
C ASN A 152 10.45 -12.97 -1.60
N ASP A 153 9.95 -12.24 -0.60
CA ASP A 153 8.52 -11.94 -0.46
C ASP A 153 8.17 -10.64 -1.20
N GLU A 154 8.18 -10.75 -2.53
CA GLU A 154 7.83 -9.65 -3.42
C GLU A 154 6.40 -9.12 -3.19
N LYS A 155 5.48 -9.97 -2.71
CA LYS A 155 4.11 -9.56 -2.38
C LYS A 155 4.09 -8.61 -1.19
N LYS A 156 4.82 -8.93 -0.12
CA LYS A 156 4.98 -8.02 1.03
C LYS A 156 5.70 -6.73 0.65
N MET A 157 6.69 -6.77 -0.25
CA MET A 157 7.34 -5.54 -0.74
C MET A 157 6.36 -4.62 -1.48
N LEU A 158 5.50 -5.19 -2.33
CA LEU A 158 4.44 -4.43 -3.02
C LEU A 158 3.41 -3.88 -2.04
N PHE A 159 3.05 -4.67 -1.02
CA PHE A 159 2.14 -4.22 0.03
C PHE A 159 2.73 -3.08 0.86
N LEU A 160 4.01 -3.15 1.21
CA LEU A 160 4.70 -2.08 1.90
C LEU A 160 4.70 -0.79 1.08
N PHE A 161 4.94 -0.90 -0.24
CA PHE A 161 4.82 0.24 -1.14
C PHE A 161 3.43 0.86 -1.06
N LEU A 162 2.36 0.06 -1.11
CA LEU A 162 1.00 0.57 -1.01
C LEU A 162 0.77 1.30 0.32
N ILE A 163 1.12 0.69 1.44
CA ILE A 163 0.88 1.26 2.78
C ILE A 163 1.69 2.52 3.03
N GLU A 164 2.98 2.53 2.71
CA GLU A 164 3.83 3.69 2.99
C GLU A 164 3.64 4.80 1.96
N ARG A 165 3.38 4.45 0.69
CA ARG A 165 3.44 5.42 -0.41
C ARG A 165 2.10 5.80 -0.98
N ALA A 166 1.17 4.87 -1.13
CA ALA A 166 -0.10 5.12 -1.78
C ALA A 166 -1.21 5.45 -0.78
N TRP A 167 -1.42 4.62 0.23
CA TRP A 167 -2.51 4.75 1.19
C TRP A 167 -2.54 6.10 1.93
N PRO A 168 -1.40 6.71 2.33
CA PRO A 168 -1.40 8.01 2.98
C PRO A 168 -1.87 9.16 2.07
N LEU A 169 -1.92 8.92 0.75
CA LEU A 169 -2.44 9.87 -0.24
C LEU A 169 -3.94 9.68 -0.50
N SER A 170 -4.55 8.62 0.04
CA SER A 170 -5.98 8.48 0.03
C SER A 170 -6.62 9.54 0.93
N THR A 171 -7.81 10.00 0.56
CA THR A 171 -8.63 10.89 1.41
C THR A 171 -9.11 10.22 2.69
N VAL A 172 -8.81 8.93 2.85
CA VAL A 172 -9.17 8.09 3.98
C VAL A 172 -7.91 7.70 4.75
N PRO A 173 -7.83 8.00 6.06
CA PRO A 173 -6.73 7.52 6.90
C PRO A 173 -6.61 5.98 6.85
N PRO A 174 -5.41 5.39 6.91
CA PRO A 174 -5.18 3.94 6.80
C PRO A 174 -6.06 3.07 7.74
N GLU A 175 -6.32 3.55 8.95
CA GLU A 175 -7.14 2.91 9.97
C GLU A 175 -8.62 2.87 9.57
N VAL A 176 -9.06 3.92 8.87
CA VAL A 176 -10.42 4.05 8.33
C VAL A 176 -10.53 3.30 7.00
N SER A 177 -9.42 3.17 6.25
CA SER A 177 -9.37 2.46 4.97
C SER A 177 -9.71 0.97 5.10
N THR A 178 -9.22 0.30 6.14
CA THR A 178 -9.52 -1.12 6.38
C THR A 178 -11.01 -1.33 6.69
N LYS A 179 -11.57 -0.51 7.58
CA LYS A 179 -13.02 -0.48 7.85
C LYS A 179 -13.85 -0.15 6.60
N MET A 180 -13.36 0.75 5.74
CA MET A 180 -14.01 1.09 4.47
C MET A 180 -14.01 -0.09 3.50
N ILE A 181 -12.90 -0.84 3.41
CA ILE A 181 -12.79 -2.03 2.56
C ILE A 181 -13.77 -3.09 3.03
N ASP A 182 -13.83 -3.34 4.34
CA ASP A 182 -14.74 -4.32 4.94
C ASP A 182 -16.21 -3.93 4.68
N LEU A 183 -16.55 -2.66 4.91
CA LEU A 183 -17.86 -2.12 4.59
C LEU A 183 -18.17 -2.28 3.09
N TYR A 184 -17.24 -1.97 2.21
CA TYR A 184 -17.44 -2.12 0.76
C TYR A 184 -17.63 -3.58 0.34
N LYS A 185 -16.87 -4.53 0.92
CA LYS A 185 -17.05 -5.98 0.70
C LYS A 185 -18.44 -6.43 1.14
N MET A 186 -18.89 -5.97 2.31
CA MET A 186 -20.24 -6.21 2.81
C MET A 186 -21.30 -5.69 1.83
N ILE A 187 -21.19 -4.43 1.40
CA ILE A 187 -22.13 -3.83 0.43
C ILE A 187 -22.14 -4.62 -0.89
N LYS A 188 -20.96 -5.00 -1.40
CA LYS A 188 -20.82 -5.78 -2.63
C LYS A 188 -21.47 -7.15 -2.52
N SER A 189 -21.41 -7.80 -1.36
CA SER A 189 -22.08 -9.08 -1.13
C SER A 189 -23.61 -8.99 -1.13
N LEU A 190 -24.15 -7.79 -0.89
CA LEU A 190 -25.59 -7.54 -0.83
C LEU A 190 -26.18 -7.13 -2.19
N GLU A 191 -25.34 -6.75 -3.16
CA GLU A 191 -25.67 -6.19 -4.50
C GLU A 191 -26.52 -4.90 -4.48
N LYS A 192 -27.63 -4.89 -3.75
CA LYS A 192 -28.49 -3.76 -3.43
C LYS A 192 -29.13 -3.98 -2.05
N ALA A 193 -28.89 -3.07 -1.11
CA ALA A 193 -29.49 -3.14 0.23
C ALA A 193 -30.10 -1.81 0.66
N ALA A 194 -31.10 -1.89 1.54
CA ALA A 194 -31.69 -0.72 2.17
C ALA A 194 -30.64 -0.02 3.05
N LEU A 195 -30.68 1.32 3.12
CA LEU A 195 -29.69 2.09 3.87
C LEU A 195 -29.66 1.71 5.37
N GLU A 196 -30.82 1.45 5.98
CA GLU A 196 -30.90 0.99 7.38
C GLU A 196 -30.32 -0.41 7.59
N GLU A 197 -30.42 -1.30 6.60
CA GLU A 197 -29.80 -2.63 6.65
C GLU A 197 -28.27 -2.51 6.66
N ILE A 198 -27.73 -1.53 5.90
CA ILE A 198 -26.30 -1.24 5.83
C ILE A 198 -25.79 -0.74 7.19
N TYR A 199 -26.49 0.21 7.83
CA TYR A 199 -26.11 0.68 9.17
C TYR A 199 -26.14 -0.44 10.21
N THR A 200 -27.17 -1.27 10.18
CA THR A 200 -27.32 -2.39 11.12
C THR A 200 -26.16 -3.37 10.98
N LYS A 201 -25.87 -3.81 9.75
CA LYS A 201 -24.76 -4.75 9.50
C LYS A 201 -23.38 -4.13 9.75
N ALA A 202 -23.18 -2.85 9.43
CA ALA A 202 -21.93 -2.15 9.72
C ALA A 202 -21.64 -2.10 11.23
N GLN A 203 -22.67 -1.84 12.04
CA GLN A 203 -22.56 -1.86 13.50
C GLN A 203 -22.30 -3.27 14.03
N GLU A 204 -23.03 -4.29 13.54
CA GLU A 204 -22.92 -5.68 14.01
C GLU A 204 -21.58 -6.35 13.62
N GLN A 205 -21.14 -6.17 12.38
CA GLN A 205 -19.98 -6.90 11.82
C GLN A 205 -18.66 -6.14 11.98
N HIS A 206 -18.70 -4.81 11.99
CA HIS A 206 -17.50 -3.97 11.94
C HIS A 206 -17.44 -2.93 13.06
N GLN A 207 -18.41 -2.94 13.98
CA GLN A 207 -18.47 -2.03 15.13
C GLN A 207 -18.42 -0.54 14.70
N LEU A 208 -18.98 -0.25 13.52
CA LEU A 208 -19.04 1.08 12.94
C LEU A 208 -20.26 1.84 13.44
N ALA A 209 -20.02 2.99 14.07
CA ALA A 209 -21.11 3.91 14.42
C ALA A 209 -21.78 4.48 13.15
N ARG A 210 -23.02 4.94 13.28
CA ARG A 210 -23.80 5.50 12.16
C ARG A 210 -23.10 6.67 11.47
N GLU A 211 -22.53 7.59 12.24
CA GLU A 211 -21.77 8.74 11.70
C GLU A 211 -20.50 8.33 10.96
N GLU A 212 -19.76 7.34 11.48
CA GLU A 212 -18.59 6.78 10.79
C GLU A 212 -18.99 6.07 9.50
N THR A 213 -20.07 5.30 9.54
CA THR A 213 -20.64 4.62 8.37
C THR A 213 -21.03 5.63 7.29
N ASP A 214 -21.68 6.74 7.67
CA ASP A 214 -22.03 7.79 6.71
C ASP A 214 -20.81 8.44 6.06
N ARG A 215 -19.75 8.73 6.84
CA ARG A 215 -18.50 9.25 6.28
C ARG A 215 -17.91 8.28 5.26
N LEU A 216 -17.84 6.99 5.60
CA LEU A 216 -17.31 5.95 4.71
C LEU A 216 -18.14 5.78 3.44
N LEU A 217 -19.47 5.81 3.55
CA LEU A 217 -20.37 5.73 2.40
C LEU A 217 -20.20 6.92 1.46
N ASN A 218 -20.09 8.14 2.00
CA ASN A 218 -19.87 9.34 1.18
C ASN A 218 -18.54 9.28 0.43
N ILE A 219 -17.50 8.74 1.05
CA ILE A 219 -16.22 8.51 0.37
C ILE A 219 -16.37 7.49 -0.77
N LEU A 220 -16.96 6.33 -0.50
CA LEU A 220 -17.17 5.28 -1.50
C LEU A 220 -18.02 5.78 -2.69
N GLU A 221 -18.98 6.67 -2.44
CA GLU A 221 -19.78 7.32 -3.48
C GLU A 221 -18.96 8.31 -4.31
N THR A 222 -18.14 9.14 -3.64
CA THR A 222 -17.24 10.11 -4.30
C THR A 222 -16.20 9.40 -5.19
N GLU A 223 -15.70 8.25 -4.75
CA GLU A 223 -14.81 7.38 -5.53
C GLU A 223 -15.53 6.62 -6.66
N GLY A 224 -16.86 6.74 -6.74
CA GLY A 224 -17.69 6.10 -7.76
C GLY A 224 -17.82 4.59 -7.61
N LYS A 225 -17.50 4.03 -6.43
CA LYS A 225 -17.61 2.60 -6.11
C LYS A 225 -19.04 2.18 -5.80
N ILE A 226 -19.83 3.09 -5.23
CA ILE A 226 -21.25 2.88 -4.93
C ILE A 226 -22.10 4.03 -5.49
N GLN A 227 -23.41 3.81 -5.51
CA GLN A 227 -24.42 4.84 -5.71
C GLN A 227 -25.34 4.84 -4.49
N LYS A 228 -25.41 5.97 -3.79
CA LYS A 228 -26.31 6.17 -2.65
C LYS A 228 -27.57 6.89 -3.13
N THR A 229 -28.69 6.48 -2.57
CA THR A 229 -29.96 7.21 -2.63
C THR A 229 -30.50 7.29 -1.21
N ASP A 230 -31.56 8.07 -1.00
CA ASP A 230 -32.18 8.22 0.31
C ASP A 230 -32.71 6.89 0.89
N GLN A 231 -32.90 5.86 0.06
CA GLN A 231 -33.53 4.59 0.46
C GLN A 231 -32.61 3.37 0.33
N TYR A 232 -31.67 3.37 -0.62
CA TYR A 232 -30.83 2.22 -0.89
C TYR A 232 -29.42 2.59 -1.34
N ILE A 233 -28.50 1.65 -1.13
CA ILE A 233 -27.14 1.68 -1.68
C ILE A 233 -27.00 0.55 -2.69
N LYS A 234 -26.35 0.83 -3.82
CA LYS A 234 -26.00 -0.15 -4.85
C LYS A 234 -24.53 -0.04 -5.23
N THR A 235 -23.84 -1.16 -5.45
CA THR A 235 -22.48 -1.12 -6.01
C THR A 235 -22.50 -0.74 -7.49
N ARG A 236 -21.53 0.05 -7.92
CA ARG A 236 -21.29 0.31 -9.34
C ARG A 236 -20.31 -0.74 -9.84
N ASN A 237 -20.81 -1.70 -10.62
CA ASN A 237 -19.95 -2.64 -11.33
C ASN A 237 -19.25 -1.88 -12.47
N LYS A 238 -17.92 -1.73 -12.37
CA LYS A 238 -17.06 -1.50 -13.53
C LYS A 238 -16.47 -2.83 -13.97
#